data_AF-A0AAW2VUB1-F1
#
_entry.id   AF-A0AAW2VUB1-F1
#
_cell.length_a   1.000
_cell.length_b   1.000
_cell.length_c   1.000
_cell.angle_alpha   90.00
_cell.angle_beta   90.00
_cell.angle_gamma   90.00
#
_symmetry.space_group_name_H-M   'P 1'
#
loop_
_entity.id
_entity.type
_entity.pdbx_description
1 polymer ?
#
loop_
_entity_poly.entity_id
_entity_poly.type
_entity_poly.pdbx_seq_one_letter_code
_entity_poly.pdbx_strand_id
1 'polypeptide(L)'
;MAKAKYLGSRMEKVIKDNPHVPIQTLKHTILRKCNIDASKWKVMIVAKRSALKQIHGVDCKQYTKLWDCYETVRVKNPSNKLLLRRKEGSDAPVFERMYFSLHAMKAGFLDGWRPIIGLDGCFLKTLYAGQLLVAVERDDNDNMWPIALAVVPVENREMWTWFLIELLEDLGGIEQSHQWTFISDRQKGLLEAVKQLAPHLEHRFCLRHMFENFKQKFTSPALK
;
A
#
# COMPACT_ATOMS: atom_id res chain seq x y z
N MET A 1 -25.40 11.04 25.94
CA MET A 1 -24.98 11.53 24.59
C MET A 1 -25.04 10.40 23.55
N ALA A 2 -25.65 10.61 22.39
CA ALA A 2 -25.68 9.60 21.33
C ALA A 2 -24.29 9.33 20.72
N LYS A 3 -23.96 8.07 20.40
CA LYS A 3 -22.68 7.69 19.80
C LYS A 3 -22.67 8.01 18.29
N ALA A 4 -21.52 8.44 17.75
CA ALA A 4 -21.39 8.78 16.33
C ALA A 4 -21.70 7.59 15.38
N LYS A 5 -21.51 6.35 15.84
CA LYS A 5 -21.88 5.13 15.09
C LYS A 5 -23.39 5.03 14.85
N TYR A 6 -24.19 5.38 15.86
CA TYR A 6 -25.66 5.36 15.79
C TYR A 6 -26.22 6.41 14.83
N LEU A 7 -25.64 7.61 14.84
CA LEU A 7 -26.02 8.66 13.90
C LEU A 7 -25.57 8.33 12.46
N GLY A 8 -24.39 7.71 12.32
CA GLY A 8 -23.82 7.25 11.05
C GLY A 8 -24.75 6.33 10.26
N SER A 9 -25.28 5.29 10.90
CA SER A 9 -26.18 4.33 10.24
C SER A 9 -27.49 4.98 9.75
N ARG A 10 -28.01 5.96 10.50
CA ARG A 10 -29.31 6.59 10.20
C ARG A 10 -29.21 7.67 9.12
N MET A 11 -28.03 8.28 8.98
CA MET A 11 -27.74 9.28 7.93
C MET A 11 -27.12 8.67 6.67
N GLU A 12 -26.77 7.39 6.69
CA GLU A 12 -26.09 6.69 5.58
C GLU A 12 -26.83 6.87 4.25
N LYS A 13 -28.15 6.64 4.22
CA LYS A 13 -28.96 6.82 3.01
C LYS A 13 -29.00 8.28 2.55
N VAL A 14 -29.14 9.23 3.47
CA VAL A 14 -29.19 10.67 3.16
C VAL A 14 -27.90 11.15 2.50
N ILE A 15 -26.76 10.69 3.01
CA ILE A 15 -25.43 11.01 2.48
C ILE A 15 -25.15 10.24 1.19
N LYS A 16 -25.75 9.05 1.01
CA LYS A 16 -25.64 8.27 -0.22
C LYS A 16 -26.40 8.90 -1.37
N ASP A 17 -27.60 9.40 -1.10
CA ASP A 17 -28.43 10.03 -2.11
C ASP A 17 -27.86 11.41 -2.50
N ASN A 18 -27.14 12.10 -1.60
CA ASN A 18 -26.43 13.34 -1.89
C ASN A 18 -25.11 13.47 -1.09
N PRO A 19 -23.96 13.11 -1.68
CA PRO A 19 -22.65 13.21 -1.02
C PRO A 19 -22.21 14.63 -0.69
N HIS A 20 -22.73 15.63 -1.40
CA HIS A 20 -22.41 17.05 -1.19
C HIS A 20 -23.40 17.75 -0.24
N VAL A 21 -24.19 16.97 0.51
CA VAL A 21 -25.15 17.52 1.47
C VAL A 21 -24.46 18.50 2.45
N PRO A 22 -24.94 19.76 2.54
CA PRO A 22 -24.35 20.72 3.45
C PRO A 22 -24.43 20.24 4.90
N ILE A 23 -23.39 20.52 5.69
CA ILE A 23 -23.29 20.09 7.10
C ILE A 23 -24.48 20.59 7.92
N GLN A 24 -25.01 21.78 7.63
CA GLN A 24 -26.18 22.33 8.31
C GLN A 24 -27.45 21.54 8.00
N THR A 25 -27.65 21.17 6.74
CA THR A 25 -28.76 20.31 6.30
C THR A 25 -28.68 18.94 6.96
N LEU A 26 -27.46 18.38 7.07
CA LEU A 26 -27.23 17.11 7.76
C LEU A 26 -27.53 17.22 9.28
N LYS A 27 -27.13 18.33 9.91
CA LYS A 27 -27.43 18.62 11.32
C LYS A 27 -28.95 18.67 11.57
N HIS A 28 -29.69 19.42 10.74
CA HIS A 28 -31.15 19.50 10.84
C HIS A 28 -31.81 18.14 10.61
N THR A 29 -31.28 17.34 9.69
CA THR A 29 -31.80 15.99 9.42
C THR A 29 -31.58 15.06 10.62
N ILE A 30 -30.44 15.16 11.31
CA ILE A 30 -30.16 14.41 12.54
C ILE A 30 -31.11 14.83 13.66
N LEU A 31 -31.33 16.13 13.85
CA LEU A 31 -32.28 16.64 14.83
C LEU A 31 -33.69 16.10 14.55
N ARG A 32 -34.16 16.18 13.30
CA ARG A 32 -35.50 15.72 12.91
C ARG A 32 -35.68 14.21 13.04
N LYS A 33 -34.73 13.40 12.58
CA LYS A 33 -34.87 11.93 12.55
C LYS A 33 -34.51 11.24 13.86
N CYS A 34 -33.64 11.85 14.66
CA CYS A 34 -33.09 11.21 15.84
C CYS A 34 -33.40 11.97 17.14
N ASN A 35 -34.06 13.13 17.05
CA ASN A 35 -34.34 14.05 18.17
C ASN A 35 -33.09 14.39 19.00
N ILE A 36 -31.96 14.58 18.31
CA ILE A 36 -30.65 14.85 18.92
C ILE A 36 -30.08 16.09 18.27
N ASP A 37 -29.79 17.13 19.07
CA ASP A 37 -28.96 18.24 18.61
C ASP A 37 -27.48 17.82 18.64
N ALA A 38 -26.91 17.60 17.45
CA ALA A 38 -25.54 17.16 17.29
C ALA A 38 -24.61 18.35 16.99
N SER A 39 -23.47 18.42 17.67
CA SER A 39 -22.45 19.42 17.37
C SER A 39 -21.93 19.29 15.93
N LYS A 40 -21.50 20.40 15.33
CA LYS A 40 -20.96 20.45 13.95
C LYS A 40 -19.85 19.41 13.72
N TRP A 41 -18.97 19.24 14.70
CA TRP A 41 -17.89 18.24 14.66
C TRP A 41 -18.42 16.80 14.61
N LYS A 42 -19.48 16.50 15.36
CA LYS A 42 -20.12 15.18 15.39
C LYS A 42 -20.84 14.85 14.09
N VAL A 43 -21.48 15.86 13.48
CA VAL A 43 -22.09 15.76 12.15
C VAL A 43 -21.03 15.49 11.08
N MET A 44 -19.88 16.16 11.16
CA MET A 44 -18.75 15.94 10.24
C MET A 44 -18.16 14.53 10.35
N ILE A 45 -18.01 13.98 11.57
CA ILE A 45 -17.56 12.60 11.78
C ILE A 45 -18.56 11.59 11.20
N VAL A 46 -19.86 11.85 11.35
CA VAL A 46 -20.92 11.03 10.76
C VAL A 46 -20.85 11.05 9.24
N ALA A 47 -20.75 12.25 8.63
CA ALA A 47 -20.60 12.42 7.19
C ALA A 47 -19.39 11.67 6.64
N LYS A 48 -18.22 11.85 7.28
CA LYS A 48 -16.97 11.17 6.92
C LYS A 48 -17.12 9.65 7.01
N ARG A 49 -17.72 9.12 8.09
CA ARG A 49 -17.90 7.67 8.26
C ARG A 49 -18.84 7.07 7.22
N SER A 50 -19.95 7.72 6.89
CA SER A 50 -20.89 7.21 5.89
C SER A 50 -20.33 7.33 4.47
N ALA A 51 -19.60 8.40 4.15
CA ALA A 51 -18.88 8.53 2.88
C ALA A 51 -17.79 7.45 2.73
N LEU A 52 -16.97 7.27 3.78
CA LEU A 52 -16.00 6.18 3.84
C LEU A 52 -16.69 4.81 3.69
N LYS A 53 -17.83 4.57 4.35
CA LYS A 53 -18.55 3.29 4.21
C LYS A 53 -19.16 3.07 2.81
N GLN A 54 -19.48 4.13 2.07
CA GLN A 54 -19.92 4.01 0.67
C GLN A 54 -18.78 3.73 -0.29
N ILE A 55 -17.65 4.42 -0.11
CA ILE A 55 -16.43 4.17 -0.88
C ILE A 55 -15.92 2.75 -0.56
N HIS A 56 -15.93 2.37 0.71
CA HIS A 56 -15.24 1.17 1.22
C HIS A 56 -16.15 -0.03 1.51
N GLY A 57 -17.47 0.10 1.48
CA GLY A 57 -18.39 -1.04 1.39
C GLY A 57 -18.23 -1.80 0.06
N VAL A 58 -17.53 -1.19 -0.90
CA VAL A 58 -17.01 -1.80 -2.12
C VAL A 58 -15.73 -2.59 -1.84
N ASP A 59 -14.89 -2.19 -0.88
CA ASP A 59 -13.58 -2.83 -0.61
C ASP A 59 -13.73 -4.30 -0.21
N CYS A 60 -14.66 -4.67 0.69
CA CYS A 60 -14.92 -6.09 1.00
C CYS A 60 -15.25 -6.90 -0.26
N LYS A 61 -16.03 -6.30 -1.17
CA LYS A 61 -16.42 -6.90 -2.46
C LYS A 61 -15.30 -6.84 -3.50
N GLN A 62 -14.28 -6.00 -3.31
CA GLN A 62 -13.08 -6.00 -4.15
C GLN A 62 -12.15 -7.14 -3.76
N TYR A 63 -12.00 -7.42 -2.45
CA TYR A 63 -11.24 -8.58 -1.99
C TYR A 63 -11.84 -9.90 -2.48
N THR A 64 -13.17 -10.00 -2.67
CA THR A 64 -13.78 -11.19 -3.29
C THR A 64 -13.37 -11.36 -4.76
N LYS A 65 -13.09 -10.27 -5.48
CA LYS A 65 -12.65 -10.28 -6.88
C LYS A 65 -11.14 -10.48 -7.03
N LEU A 66 -10.36 -10.35 -5.95
CA LEU A 66 -8.91 -10.43 -6.01
C LEU A 66 -8.43 -11.79 -6.57
N TRP A 67 -9.15 -12.86 -6.24
CA TRP A 67 -8.89 -14.21 -6.78
C TRP A 67 -9.21 -14.33 -8.26
N ASP A 68 -10.33 -13.76 -8.71
CA ASP A 68 -10.69 -13.74 -10.13
C ASP A 68 -9.66 -12.94 -10.94
N CYS A 69 -9.20 -11.80 -10.40
CA CYS A 69 -8.13 -11.00 -10.99
C CYS A 69 -6.82 -11.77 -11.03
N TYR A 70 -6.44 -12.42 -9.93
CA TYR A 70 -5.26 -13.26 -9.82
C TYR A 70 -5.25 -14.35 -10.90
N GLU A 71 -6.33 -15.13 -11.00
CA GLU A 71 -6.44 -16.20 -12.00
C GLU A 71 -6.44 -15.64 -13.42
N THR A 72 -7.13 -14.52 -13.66
CA THR A 72 -7.16 -13.89 -14.98
C THR A 72 -5.76 -13.47 -15.44
N VAL A 73 -4.97 -12.84 -14.56
CA VAL A 73 -3.60 -12.41 -14.89
C VAL A 73 -2.68 -13.61 -15.12
N ARG A 74 -2.84 -14.67 -14.33
CA ARG A 74 -2.08 -15.92 -14.46
C ARG A 74 -2.39 -16.65 -15.77
N VAL A 75 -3.67 -16.77 -16.14
CA VAL A 75 -4.11 -17.45 -17.37
C VAL A 75 -3.69 -16.67 -18.61
N LYS A 76 -3.79 -15.32 -18.58
CA LYS A 76 -3.42 -14.49 -19.73
C LYS A 76 -1.93 -14.54 -20.07
N ASN A 77 -1.07 -14.66 -19.05
CA ASN A 77 0.36 -14.85 -19.26
C ASN A 77 0.94 -15.69 -18.10
N PRO A 78 1.20 -16.99 -18.32
CA PRO A 78 1.76 -17.89 -17.31
C PRO A 78 3.15 -17.50 -16.80
N SER A 79 3.88 -16.65 -17.54
CA SER A 79 5.20 -16.16 -17.13
C SER A 79 5.14 -15.07 -16.05
N ASN A 80 3.94 -14.55 -15.75
CA ASN A 80 3.72 -13.64 -14.63
C ASN A 80 3.84 -14.40 -13.30
N LYS A 81 4.53 -13.80 -12.32
CA LYS A 81 4.58 -14.33 -10.95
C LYS A 81 3.61 -13.54 -10.09
N LEU A 82 2.52 -14.18 -9.71
CA LEU A 82 1.59 -13.67 -8.71
C LEU A 82 1.55 -14.68 -7.57
N LEU A 83 1.62 -14.18 -6.34
CA LEU A 83 1.43 -15.00 -5.15
C LEU A 83 0.39 -14.34 -4.28
N LEU A 84 -0.64 -15.09 -3.93
CA LEU A 84 -1.71 -14.61 -3.07
C LEU A 84 -1.83 -15.54 -1.87
N ARG A 85 -1.57 -15.01 -0.67
CA ARG A 85 -1.60 -15.76 0.59
C ARG A 85 -2.84 -15.41 1.41
N ARG A 86 -3.41 -16.43 2.02
CA ARG A 86 -4.50 -16.34 2.98
C ARG A 86 -3.97 -16.65 4.36
N LYS A 87 -4.57 -16.02 5.37
CA LYS A 87 -4.28 -16.34 6.76
C LYS A 87 -4.77 -17.76 7.06
N GLU A 88 -3.85 -18.62 7.51
CA GLU A 88 -4.18 -19.98 7.95
C GLU A 88 -5.00 -19.95 9.26
N GLY A 89 -5.91 -20.91 9.41
CA GLY A 89 -6.73 -21.04 10.63
C GLY A 89 -7.90 -20.06 10.76
N SER A 90 -8.30 -19.38 9.68
CA SER A 90 -9.53 -18.58 9.66
C SER A 90 -10.67 -19.35 8.98
N ASP A 91 -11.85 -19.36 9.60
CA ASP A 91 -13.07 -19.97 9.03
C ASP A 91 -13.48 -19.35 7.68
N ALA A 92 -13.09 -18.09 7.45
CA ALA A 92 -13.31 -17.38 6.20
C ALA A 92 -11.96 -17.11 5.50
N PRO A 93 -11.93 -17.06 4.16
CA PRO A 93 -10.71 -16.72 3.43
C PRO A 93 -10.33 -15.26 3.68
N VAL A 94 -9.37 -15.04 4.60
CA VAL A 94 -8.84 -13.72 4.95
C VAL A 94 -7.56 -13.47 4.17
N PHE A 95 -7.52 -12.35 3.44
CA PHE A 95 -6.32 -11.87 2.77
C PHE A 95 -5.20 -11.61 3.78
N GLU A 96 -3.99 -12.11 3.50
CA GLU A 96 -2.81 -11.83 4.31
C GLU A 96 -1.81 -10.96 3.56
N ARG A 97 -1.30 -11.46 2.43
CA ARG A 97 -0.30 -10.76 1.61
C ARG A 97 -0.39 -11.17 0.14
N MET A 98 0.10 -10.29 -0.73
CA MET A 98 0.21 -10.53 -2.17
C MET A 98 1.58 -10.11 -2.69
N TYR A 99 2.12 -10.87 -3.62
CA TYR A 99 3.25 -10.47 -4.47
C TYR A 99 2.77 -10.46 -5.93
N PHE A 100 3.25 -9.49 -6.68
CA PHE A 100 2.87 -9.28 -8.07
C PHE A 100 4.07 -8.79 -8.88
N SER A 101 4.42 -9.55 -9.91
CA SER A 101 5.49 -9.26 -10.87
C SER A 101 5.05 -9.74 -12.26
N LEU A 102 4.91 -8.82 -13.20
CA LEU A 102 4.58 -9.18 -14.58
C LEU A 102 5.84 -9.57 -15.32
N HIS A 103 5.72 -10.54 -16.22
CA HIS A 103 6.85 -10.98 -17.03
C HIS A 103 7.52 -9.83 -17.78
N ALA A 104 6.72 -8.93 -18.37
CA ALA A 104 7.22 -7.76 -19.08
C ALA A 104 8.00 -6.79 -18.17
N MET A 105 7.60 -6.66 -16.89
CA MET A 105 8.27 -5.78 -15.93
C MET A 105 9.67 -6.30 -15.60
N LYS A 106 9.79 -7.58 -15.25
CA LYS A 106 11.09 -8.20 -14.96
C LYS A 106 11.96 -8.40 -16.20
N ALA A 107 11.38 -8.75 -17.35
CA ALA A 107 12.13 -8.87 -18.59
C ALA A 107 12.73 -7.51 -19.01
N GLY A 108 11.95 -6.44 -18.93
CA GLY A 108 12.45 -5.08 -19.21
C GLY A 108 13.63 -4.69 -18.34
N PHE A 109 13.59 -5.01 -17.05
CA PHE A 109 14.72 -4.79 -16.13
C PHE A 109 15.95 -5.63 -16.49
N LEU A 110 15.75 -6.92 -16.80
CA LEU A 110 16.85 -7.85 -17.12
C LEU A 110 17.49 -7.55 -18.48
N ASP A 111 16.72 -7.06 -19.45
CA ASP A 111 17.20 -6.59 -20.75
C ASP A 111 17.85 -5.20 -20.66
N GLY A 112 17.46 -4.42 -19.65
CA GLY A 112 18.02 -3.11 -19.33
C GLY A 112 19.45 -3.21 -18.78
N TRP A 113 20.20 -2.11 -18.90
CA TRP A 113 21.62 -2.07 -18.51
C TRP A 113 21.89 -1.28 -17.22
N ARG A 114 20.84 -0.85 -16.51
CA ARG A 114 20.96 -0.08 -15.26
C ARG A 114 20.72 -0.97 -14.06
N PRO A 115 21.78 -1.43 -13.38
CA PRO A 115 21.64 -2.41 -12.30
C PRO A 115 21.29 -1.71 -10.97
N ILE A 116 20.26 -0.86 -10.97
CA ILE A 116 19.85 -0.09 -9.80
C ILE A 116 18.38 -0.38 -9.50
N ILE A 117 18.13 -0.85 -8.28
CA ILE A 117 16.78 -1.16 -7.80
C ILE A 117 16.46 -0.27 -6.60
N GLY A 118 15.50 0.62 -6.78
CA GLY A 118 14.86 1.38 -5.72
C GLY A 118 13.84 0.53 -4.95
N LEU A 119 13.94 0.53 -3.63
CA LEU A 119 13.02 -0.16 -2.73
C LEU A 119 12.33 0.88 -1.84
N ASP A 120 11.00 0.83 -1.81
CA ASP A 120 10.20 1.74 -0.98
C ASP A 120 8.92 1.07 -0.45
N GLY A 121 8.43 1.58 0.67
CA GLY A 121 7.21 1.15 1.32
C GLY A 121 6.27 2.33 1.52
N CYS A 122 4.99 2.18 1.18
CA CYS A 122 3.99 3.22 1.48
C CYS A 122 2.71 2.69 2.11
N PHE A 123 2.11 3.49 2.99
CA PHE A 123 0.87 3.13 3.67
C PHE A 123 -0.30 3.11 2.69
N LEU A 124 -1.01 1.97 2.66
CA LEU A 124 -2.27 1.88 1.95
C LEU A 124 -3.36 2.65 2.71
N LYS A 125 -4.06 3.55 2.01
CA LYS A 125 -5.19 4.32 2.57
C LYS A 125 -6.49 3.51 2.52
N THR A 126 -6.47 2.29 3.06
CA THR A 126 -7.62 1.37 3.12
C THR A 126 -8.16 1.27 4.56
N LEU A 127 -9.38 0.74 4.73
CA LEU A 127 -9.93 0.47 6.07
C LEU A 127 -9.15 -0.61 6.85
N TYR A 128 -8.44 -1.48 6.13
CA TYR A 128 -7.74 -2.62 6.70
C TYR A 128 -6.28 -2.33 7.01
N ALA A 129 -5.84 -1.09 6.78
CA ALA A 129 -4.43 -0.70 6.77
C ALA A 129 -3.61 -1.64 5.86
N GLY A 130 -2.30 -1.64 6.03
CA GLY A 130 -1.37 -2.39 5.21
C GLY A 130 -0.37 -1.49 4.51
N GLN A 131 0.65 -2.12 3.97
CA GLN A 131 1.74 -1.48 3.26
C GLN A 131 1.80 -2.01 1.83
N LEU A 132 2.10 -1.12 0.90
CA LEU A 132 2.56 -1.47 -0.43
C LEU A 132 4.08 -1.39 -0.43
N LEU A 133 4.76 -2.51 -0.64
CA LEU A 133 6.19 -2.57 -0.91
C LEU A 133 6.39 -2.57 -2.42
N VAL A 134 7.39 -1.83 -2.88
CA VAL A 134 7.65 -1.65 -4.31
C VAL A 134 9.14 -1.78 -4.58
N ALA A 135 9.46 -2.50 -5.65
CA ALA A 135 10.76 -2.46 -6.30
C ALA A 135 10.62 -1.76 -7.66
N VAL A 136 11.39 -0.69 -7.86
CA VAL A 136 11.43 0.09 -9.10
C VAL A 136 12.85 0.20 -9.63
N GLU A 137 12.98 0.26 -10.93
CA GLU A 137 14.18 0.66 -11.66
C GLU A 137 13.97 2.08 -12.22
N ARG A 138 15.04 2.65 -12.77
CA ARG A 138 14.98 3.79 -13.67
C ARG A 138 15.46 3.35 -15.05
N ASP A 139 14.57 3.39 -16.04
CA ASP A 139 14.87 2.95 -17.41
C ASP A 139 15.86 3.89 -18.14
N ASP A 140 16.24 3.54 -19.36
CA ASP A 140 17.17 4.33 -20.17
C ASP A 140 16.64 5.72 -20.57
N ASN A 141 15.33 5.90 -20.51
CA ASN A 141 14.67 7.19 -20.73
C ASN A 141 14.35 7.90 -19.40
N ASP A 142 15.02 7.50 -18.32
CA ASP A 142 14.91 8.09 -16.98
C ASP A 142 13.52 8.03 -16.33
N ASN A 143 12.63 7.17 -16.83
CA ASN A 143 11.33 6.93 -16.22
C ASN A 143 11.42 5.89 -15.12
N MET A 144 10.46 5.95 -14.20
CA MET A 144 10.31 4.89 -13.20
C MET A 144 9.70 3.66 -13.85
N TRP A 145 10.44 2.56 -13.79
CA TRP A 145 9.99 1.27 -14.29
C TRP A 145 9.71 0.32 -13.12
N PRO A 146 8.45 -0.01 -12.82
CA PRO A 146 8.14 -0.92 -11.73
C PRO A 146 8.56 -2.35 -12.07
N ILE A 147 9.28 -3.01 -11.17
CA ILE A 147 9.74 -4.41 -11.32
C ILE A 147 8.74 -5.35 -10.64
N ALA A 148 8.48 -5.10 -9.36
CA ALA A 148 7.60 -5.93 -8.53
C ALA A 148 6.92 -5.11 -7.44
N LEU A 149 5.77 -5.62 -6.99
CA LEU A 149 4.91 -5.03 -5.98
C LEU A 149 4.51 -6.08 -4.96
N ALA A 150 4.38 -5.69 -3.70
CA ALA A 150 3.77 -6.53 -2.69
C ALA A 150 2.82 -5.75 -1.78
N VAL A 151 1.68 -6.36 -1.49
CA VAL A 151 0.73 -5.85 -0.48
C VAL A 151 0.90 -6.70 0.77
N VAL A 152 1.28 -6.07 1.87
CA VAL A 152 1.60 -6.74 3.14
C VAL A 152 0.83 -6.10 4.30
N PRO A 153 0.56 -6.83 5.40
CA PRO A 153 -0.21 -6.28 6.51
C PRO A 153 0.57 -5.23 7.31
N VAL A 154 1.89 -5.35 7.35
CA VAL A 154 2.79 -4.46 8.10
C VAL A 154 4.14 -4.37 7.43
N GLU A 155 4.76 -3.20 7.51
CA GLU A 155 6.13 -2.98 7.06
C GLU A 155 7.12 -3.39 8.17
N ASN A 156 7.56 -4.64 8.15
CA ASN A 156 8.53 -5.18 9.11
C ASN A 156 9.62 -5.99 8.40
N ARG A 157 10.63 -6.44 9.15
CA ARG A 157 11.73 -7.24 8.59
C ARG A 157 11.22 -8.47 7.87
N GLU A 158 10.30 -9.22 8.47
CA GLU A 158 9.80 -10.48 7.90
C GLU A 158 9.13 -10.28 6.53
N MET A 159 8.30 -9.25 6.39
CA MET A 159 7.63 -8.93 5.13
C MET A 159 8.61 -8.42 4.07
N TRP A 160 9.62 -7.64 4.47
CA TRP A 160 10.71 -7.24 3.58
C TRP A 160 11.58 -8.43 3.15
N THR A 161 11.94 -9.32 4.06
CA THR A 161 12.69 -10.56 3.76
C THR A 161 11.92 -11.40 2.77
N TRP A 162 10.63 -11.62 3.00
CA TRP A 162 9.79 -12.37 2.06
C TRP A 162 9.73 -11.68 0.69
N PHE A 163 9.46 -10.37 0.64
CA PHE A 163 9.41 -9.63 -0.63
C PHE A 163 10.73 -9.72 -1.42
N LEU A 164 11.87 -9.59 -0.74
CA LEU A 164 13.19 -9.65 -1.36
C LEU A 164 13.54 -11.06 -1.85
N ILE A 165 13.13 -12.11 -1.14
CA ILE A 165 13.29 -13.49 -1.63
C ILE A 165 12.52 -13.65 -2.95
N GLU A 166 11.25 -13.26 -2.98
CA GLU A 166 10.41 -13.41 -4.18
C GLU A 166 10.95 -12.60 -5.37
N LEU A 167 11.45 -11.38 -5.10
CA LEU A 167 12.08 -10.49 -6.08
C LEU A 167 13.37 -11.09 -6.63
N LEU A 168 14.30 -11.52 -5.77
CA LEU A 168 15.58 -12.09 -6.21
C LEU A 168 15.38 -13.36 -7.03
N GLU A 169 14.46 -14.23 -6.62
CA GLU A 169 14.09 -15.42 -7.40
C GLU A 169 13.55 -15.04 -8.80
N ASP A 170 12.72 -14.00 -8.89
CA ASP A 170 12.16 -13.54 -10.16
C ASP A 170 13.22 -13.01 -11.13
N LEU A 171 14.33 -12.49 -10.58
CA LEU A 171 15.42 -11.88 -11.33
C LEU A 171 16.58 -12.86 -11.59
N GLY A 172 16.37 -14.17 -11.42
CA GLY A 172 17.36 -15.20 -11.74
C GLY A 172 18.20 -15.67 -10.54
N GLY A 173 17.82 -15.28 -9.32
CA GLY A 173 18.44 -15.71 -8.08
C GLY A 173 19.60 -14.83 -7.63
N ILE A 174 20.12 -15.12 -6.44
CA ILE A 174 21.16 -14.29 -5.81
C ILE A 174 22.49 -14.32 -6.58
N GLU A 175 22.79 -15.40 -7.29
CA GLU A 175 24.03 -15.55 -8.05
C GLU A 175 24.06 -14.64 -9.30
N GLN A 176 22.90 -14.23 -9.81
CA GLN A 176 22.82 -13.26 -10.91
C GLN A 176 22.82 -11.81 -10.41
N SER A 177 22.71 -11.61 -9.09
CA SER A 177 22.52 -10.29 -8.50
C SER A 177 23.81 -9.50 -8.31
N HIS A 178 25.00 -10.08 -8.53
CA HIS A 178 26.31 -9.49 -8.20
C HIS A 178 26.59 -8.08 -8.74
N GLN A 179 25.81 -7.61 -9.72
CA GLN A 179 25.96 -6.27 -10.30
C GLN A 179 24.94 -5.27 -9.78
N TRP A 180 23.90 -5.71 -9.06
CA TRP A 180 22.79 -4.86 -8.63
C TRP A 180 23.13 -4.02 -7.40
N THR A 181 22.65 -2.78 -7.42
CA THR A 181 22.71 -1.83 -6.31
C THR A 181 21.30 -1.55 -5.81
N PHE A 182 21.04 -1.80 -4.54
CA PHE A 182 19.80 -1.38 -3.90
C PHE A 182 19.88 0.08 -3.46
N ILE A 183 18.79 0.81 -3.63
CA ILE A 183 18.60 2.15 -3.08
C ILE A 183 17.33 2.14 -2.25
N SER A 184 17.39 2.48 -0.97
CA SER A 184 16.18 2.56 -0.15
C SER A 184 16.24 3.72 0.85
N ASP A 185 15.14 3.92 1.57
CA ASP A 185 15.17 4.74 2.78
C ASP A 185 15.94 4.04 3.93
N ARG A 186 15.93 4.64 5.13
CA ARG A 186 16.62 4.11 6.32
C ARG A 186 15.69 3.26 7.22
N GLN A 187 14.67 2.63 6.65
CA GLN A 187 13.74 1.80 7.41
C GLN A 187 14.45 0.55 7.96
N LYS A 188 14.33 0.33 9.28
CA LYS A 188 15.12 -0.70 9.99
C LYS A 188 14.85 -2.11 9.48
N GLY A 189 13.58 -2.42 9.18
CA GLY A 189 13.17 -3.74 8.72
C GLY A 189 13.82 -4.11 7.39
N LEU A 190 13.81 -3.17 6.44
CA LEU A 190 14.43 -3.33 5.13
C LEU A 190 15.95 -3.49 5.21
N LEU A 191 16.62 -2.64 6.00
CA LEU A 191 18.07 -2.71 6.16
C LEU A 191 18.54 -4.05 6.73
N GLU A 192 17.81 -4.59 7.69
CA GLU A 192 18.10 -5.92 8.24
C GLU A 192 17.84 -7.03 7.21
N ALA A 193 16.76 -6.92 6.43
CA ALA A 193 16.42 -7.90 5.40
C ALA A 193 17.47 -7.94 4.27
N VAL A 194 17.91 -6.79 3.76
CA VAL A 194 18.96 -6.69 2.73
C VAL A 194 20.27 -7.27 3.25
N LYS A 195 20.69 -6.91 4.47
CA LYS A 195 21.92 -7.44 5.07
C LYS A 195 21.90 -8.95 5.24
N GLN A 196 20.74 -9.51 5.58
CA GLN A 196 20.60 -10.96 5.76
C GLN A 196 20.62 -11.71 4.42
N LEU A 197 19.86 -11.21 3.43
CA LEU A 197 19.64 -11.93 2.18
C LEU A 197 20.75 -11.69 1.16
N ALA A 198 21.23 -10.45 1.06
CA ALA A 198 22.14 -10.02 0.02
C ALA A 198 23.30 -9.19 0.59
N PRO A 199 24.11 -9.74 1.52
CA PRO A 199 25.17 -9.00 2.21
C PRO A 199 26.28 -8.48 1.28
N HIS A 200 26.42 -9.08 0.09
CA HIS A 200 27.42 -8.72 -0.91
C HIS A 200 26.94 -7.66 -1.91
N LEU A 201 25.64 -7.31 -1.90
CA LEU A 201 25.11 -6.28 -2.78
C LEU A 201 25.35 -4.89 -2.19
N GLU A 202 25.68 -3.97 -3.08
CA GLU A 202 25.80 -2.57 -2.73
C GLU A 202 24.42 -2.03 -2.30
N HIS A 203 24.36 -1.44 -1.11
CA HIS A 203 23.15 -0.82 -0.60
C HIS A 203 23.40 0.66 -0.29
N ARG A 204 22.69 1.53 -1.00
CA ARG A 204 22.78 2.99 -0.87
C ARG A 204 21.50 3.56 -0.27
N PHE A 205 21.64 4.71 0.38
CA PHE A 205 20.49 5.44 0.92
C PHE A 205 19.96 6.44 -0.10
N CYS A 206 18.64 6.48 -0.23
CA CYS A 206 17.93 7.45 -1.06
C CYS A 206 18.22 8.88 -0.55
N LEU A 207 18.89 9.69 -1.36
CA LEU A 207 19.24 11.07 -1.02
C LEU A 207 18.01 11.93 -0.74
N ARG A 208 16.93 11.73 -1.50
CA ARG A 208 15.64 12.42 -1.28
C ARG A 208 15.13 12.16 0.14
N HIS A 209 15.06 10.90 0.56
CA HIS A 209 14.63 10.55 1.91
C HIS A 209 15.60 11.03 2.99
N MET A 210 16.91 10.99 2.73
CA MET A 210 17.90 11.56 3.66
C MET A 210 17.67 13.05 3.88
N PHE A 211 17.42 13.79 2.80
CA PHE A 211 17.18 15.23 2.86
C PHE A 211 15.84 15.58 3.50
N GLU A 212 14.77 14.84 3.19
CA GLU A 212 13.46 14.99 3.83
C GLU A 212 13.53 14.73 5.33
N ASN A 213 14.19 13.64 5.75
CA ASN A 213 14.41 13.33 7.16
C ASN A 213 15.28 14.38 7.85
N PHE A 214 16.29 14.91 7.16
CA PHE A 214 17.13 15.99 7.67
C PHE A 214 16.31 17.25 7.91
N LYS A 215 15.49 17.67 6.94
CA LYS A 215 14.59 18.84 7.06
C LYS A 215 13.57 18.71 8.18
N GLN A 216 13.06 17.50 8.41
CA GLN A 216 12.14 17.23 9.52
C GLN A 216 12.84 17.34 10.88
N LYS A 217 14.09 16.88 10.97
CA LYS A 217 14.88 16.90 12.20
C LYS A 217 15.48 18.27 12.51
N PHE A 218 15.90 19.01 11.49
CA PHE A 218 16.54 20.31 11.61
C PHE A 218 15.68 21.38 10.95
N THR A 219 14.97 22.16 11.76
CA THR A 219 14.02 23.18 11.30
C THR A 219 14.67 24.54 11.05
N SER A 220 15.92 24.73 11.48
CA SER A 220 16.67 25.98 11.35
C SER A 220 16.79 26.43 9.89
N PRO A 221 16.48 27.70 9.55
CA PRO A 221 16.65 28.24 8.20
C PRO A 221 18.09 28.16 7.68
N ALA A 222 19.08 28.19 8.57
CA ALA A 222 20.50 28.13 8.20
C ALA A 222 20.96 26.73 7.72
N LEU A 223 20.11 25.71 7.91
CA LEU A 223 20.39 24.31 7.54
C LEU A 223 19.49 23.83 6.38
N LYS A 224 18.67 24.71 5.79
CA LYS A 224 17.75 24.38 4.67
C LYS A 224 18.30 24.83 3.34
#